data_AF-A0A6P1I2I6-F1
#
_entry.id   AF-A0A6P1I2I6-F1
#
_cell.length_a   1.000
_cell.length_b   1.000
_cell.length_c   1.000
_cell.angle_alpha   90.00
_cell.angle_beta   90.00
_cell.angle_gamma   90.00
#
_symmetry.space_group_name_H-M   'P 1'
#
loop_
_entity.id
_entity.type
_entity.pdbx_description
1 polymer ?
#
loop_
_entity_poly.entity_id
_entity_poly.type
_entity_poly.pdbx_seq_one_letter_code
_entity_poly.pdbx_strand_id
1 'polypeptide(L)'
;MKKVFGRASHDRSLEAELIGPSAATYSFPPLRRWRRTLTANLTAKLLRNVWAYVVIFCGHFPDGAEKFTVTELENETRPEWYLRQMLGAANFRAGPVMAFLSGNLCYQIEHHLFPDLPSNRYAEISTKVHALCKKYDLSYTTDPSVGSIC
;
A
#
# COMPACT_ATOMS: atom_id res chain seq x y z
N MET A 1 -74.04 -26.04 -19.61
CA MET A 1 -73.57 -24.79 -20.25
C MET A 1 -72.79 -23.98 -19.23
N LYS A 2 -71.62 -23.43 -19.64
CA LYS A 2 -70.60 -22.65 -18.88
C LYS A 2 -69.47 -23.45 -18.21
N LYS A 3 -68.34 -23.53 -18.93
CA LYS A 3 -66.97 -23.72 -18.41
C LYS A 3 -66.56 -22.47 -17.62
N VAL A 4 -65.86 -22.62 -16.49
CA VAL A 4 -64.83 -21.65 -16.07
C VAL A 4 -63.66 -22.42 -15.43
N PHE A 5 -62.50 -22.30 -16.07
CA PHE A 5 -61.19 -22.77 -15.62
C PHE A 5 -60.86 -22.23 -14.23
N GLY A 6 -60.38 -23.09 -13.33
CA GLY A 6 -59.65 -22.66 -12.14
C GLY A 6 -58.32 -22.03 -12.56
N ARG A 7 -58.21 -20.71 -12.43
CA ARG A 7 -56.94 -19.99 -12.60
C ARG A 7 -56.17 -20.16 -11.29
N ALA A 8 -55.05 -20.88 -11.35
CA ALA A 8 -54.12 -20.98 -10.23
C ALA A 8 -53.78 -19.57 -9.73
N SER A 9 -54.05 -19.30 -8.45
CA SER A 9 -53.58 -18.12 -7.74
C SER A 9 -52.08 -18.29 -7.49
N HIS A 10 -51.30 -18.14 -8.54
CA HIS A 10 -49.86 -17.94 -8.42
C HIS A 10 -49.58 -16.46 -8.60
N ASP A 11 -48.78 -15.98 -7.67
CA ASP A 11 -47.92 -14.81 -7.82
C ASP A 11 -48.48 -13.43 -7.43
N ARG A 12 -48.76 -13.25 -6.14
CA ARG A 12 -48.58 -11.95 -5.46
C ARG A 12 -47.62 -12.01 -4.29
N SER A 13 -47.24 -13.21 -3.86
CA SER A 13 -46.31 -13.43 -2.76
C SER A 13 -44.84 -13.37 -3.21
N LEU A 14 -44.51 -13.66 -4.48
CA LEU A 14 -43.13 -13.56 -4.97
C LEU A 14 -42.76 -12.11 -5.34
N GLU A 15 -43.72 -11.31 -5.82
CA GLU A 15 -43.49 -9.87 -6.05
C GLU A 15 -43.21 -9.09 -4.75
N ALA A 16 -43.79 -9.51 -3.62
CA ALA A 16 -43.51 -8.91 -2.31
C ALA A 16 -42.13 -9.31 -1.75
N GLU A 17 -41.54 -10.40 -2.23
CA GLU A 17 -40.23 -10.91 -1.79
C GLU A 17 -39.08 -10.39 -2.67
N LEU A 18 -39.35 -10.12 -3.96
CA LEU A 18 -38.40 -9.46 -4.88
C LEU A 18 -38.14 -7.99 -4.55
N ILE A 19 -39.08 -7.32 -3.86
CA ILE A 19 -38.93 -5.98 -3.28
C ILE A 19 -38.62 -6.10 -1.78
N GLY A 20 -37.75 -7.05 -1.43
CA GLY A 20 -37.15 -7.10 -0.10
C GLY A 20 -36.35 -5.82 0.20
N PRO A 21 -35.96 -5.59 1.47
CA PRO A 21 -35.33 -4.35 1.99
C PRO A 21 -33.97 -3.96 1.38
N SER A 22 -33.58 -4.54 0.24
CA SER A 22 -32.35 -4.21 -0.48
C SER A 22 -32.43 -2.85 -1.18
N ALA A 23 -33.61 -2.40 -1.63
CA ALA A 23 -33.76 -1.08 -2.27
C ALA A 23 -33.53 0.09 -1.29
N ALA A 24 -33.88 -0.09 -0.01
CA ALA A 24 -33.58 0.90 1.04
C ALA A 24 -32.10 0.89 1.46
N THR A 25 -31.36 -0.19 1.17
CA THR A 25 -29.94 -0.32 1.53
C THR A 25 -29.02 0.43 0.55
N TYR A 26 -29.48 0.71 -0.67
CA TYR A 26 -28.83 1.62 -1.63
C TYR A 26 -29.36 3.05 -1.57
N SER A 27 -30.06 3.43 -0.50
CA SER A 27 -30.41 4.82 -0.27
C SER A 27 -29.13 5.59 0.09
N PHE A 28 -28.76 6.54 -0.77
CA PHE A 28 -27.75 7.56 -0.51
C PHE A 28 -27.78 7.97 0.97
N PRO A 29 -26.61 8.13 1.64
CA PRO A 29 -26.57 8.48 3.04
C PRO A 29 -27.47 9.69 3.25
N PRO A 30 -28.33 9.73 4.28
CA PRO A 30 -29.32 10.76 4.41
C PRO A 30 -28.64 12.11 4.26
N LEU A 31 -29.18 12.98 3.40
CA LEU A 31 -28.77 14.38 3.17
C LEU A 31 -28.57 15.20 4.47
N ARG A 32 -28.90 14.62 5.63
CA ARG A 32 -28.64 15.16 6.95
C ARG A 32 -27.19 14.99 7.45
N ARG A 33 -26.43 14.00 6.95
CA ARG A 33 -25.04 13.73 7.40
C ARG A 33 -24.00 13.76 6.28
N TRP A 34 -24.35 14.12 5.04
CA TRP A 34 -23.40 14.17 3.91
C TRP A 34 -22.16 15.01 4.22
N ARG A 35 -22.30 16.12 4.99
CA ARG A 35 -21.15 16.95 5.40
C ARG A 35 -20.16 16.15 6.25
N ARG A 36 -20.64 15.34 7.21
CA ARG A 36 -19.76 14.50 8.04
C ARG A 36 -19.09 13.42 7.21
N THR A 37 -19.82 12.77 6.32
CA THR A 37 -19.27 11.77 5.40
C THR A 37 -18.24 12.37 4.45
N LEU A 38 -18.52 13.54 3.87
CA LEU A 38 -17.60 14.26 3.00
C LEU A 38 -16.34 14.67 3.76
N THR A 39 -16.48 15.31 4.93
CA THR A 39 -15.34 15.69 5.77
C THR A 39 -14.52 14.47 6.17
N ALA A 40 -15.14 13.38 6.62
CA ALA A 40 -14.42 12.15 6.98
C ALA A 40 -13.65 11.56 5.78
N ASN A 41 -14.26 11.52 4.60
CA ASN A 41 -13.59 11.04 3.38
C ASN A 41 -12.42 11.95 2.98
N LEU A 42 -12.60 13.27 3.02
CA LEU A 42 -11.55 14.23 2.70
C LEU A 42 -10.39 14.10 3.69
N THR A 43 -10.68 14.07 4.99
CA THR A 43 -9.67 13.88 6.04
C THR A 43 -8.93 12.55 5.87
N ALA A 44 -9.64 11.45 5.65
CA ALA A 44 -9.02 10.13 5.45
C ALA A 44 -8.12 10.11 4.20
N LYS A 45 -8.57 10.69 3.09
CA LYS A 45 -7.77 10.79 1.86
C LYS A 45 -6.51 11.63 2.09
N LEU A 46 -6.64 12.78 2.74
CA LEU A 46 -5.51 13.65 3.06
C LEU A 46 -4.51 12.94 3.97
N LEU A 47 -4.96 12.39 5.10
CA LEU A 47 -4.09 11.66 6.03
C LEU A 47 -3.38 10.49 5.36
N ARG A 48 -4.10 9.69 4.57
CA ARG A 48 -3.50 8.57 3.83
C ARG A 48 -2.44 9.04 2.84
N ASN A 49 -2.72 10.10 2.09
CA ASN A 49 -1.78 10.60 1.08
C ASN A 49 -0.55 11.24 1.73
N VAL A 50 -0.72 11.99 2.82
CA VAL A 50 0.40 12.55 3.59
C VAL A 50 1.23 11.43 4.22
N TRP A 51 0.59 10.44 4.84
CA TRP A 51 1.30 9.31 5.43
C TRP A 51 2.09 8.50 4.38
N ALA A 52 1.45 8.14 3.27
CA ALA A 52 2.11 7.44 2.19
C ALA A 52 3.27 8.27 1.61
N TYR A 53 3.07 9.58 1.44
CA TYR A 53 4.14 10.48 1.01
C TYR A 53 5.33 10.45 1.97
N VAL A 54 5.12 10.59 3.28
CA VAL A 54 6.21 10.56 4.28
C VAL A 54 6.95 9.22 4.24
N VAL A 55 6.24 8.09 4.23
CA VAL A 55 6.86 6.76 4.24
C VAL A 55 7.62 6.47 2.94
N ILE A 56 7.10 6.90 1.79
CA ILE A 56 7.72 6.65 0.47
C ILE A 56 8.88 7.61 0.22
N PHE A 57 8.70 8.91 0.47
CA PHE A 57 9.70 9.92 0.17
C PHE A 57 11.00 9.67 0.93
N CYS A 58 10.87 9.34 2.22
CA CYS A 58 11.99 8.98 3.07
C CYS A 58 12.71 7.67 2.61
N GLY A 59 12.09 6.86 1.75
CA GLY A 59 12.74 5.66 1.19
C GLY A 59 13.61 5.88 -0.05
N HIS A 60 13.40 6.98 -0.78
CA HIS A 60 13.90 7.14 -2.16
C HIS A 60 14.65 8.45 -2.42
N PHE A 61 14.55 9.43 -1.53
CA PHE A 61 15.21 10.73 -1.68
C PHE A 61 16.15 11.17 -0.54
N PRO A 62 16.54 10.35 0.46
CA PRO A 62 17.49 10.84 1.45
C PRO A 62 18.90 11.00 0.91
N ASP A 63 19.67 11.81 1.63
CA ASP A 63 21.10 11.99 1.43
C ASP A 63 21.80 10.62 1.53
N GLY A 64 22.38 10.17 0.41
CA GLY A 64 23.10 8.90 0.32
C GLY A 64 22.43 7.83 -0.56
N ALA A 65 21.21 8.05 -1.05
CA ALA A 65 20.65 7.26 -2.15
C ALA A 65 21.17 7.80 -3.50
N GLU A 66 21.77 6.93 -4.30
CA GLU A 66 22.32 7.31 -5.61
C GLU A 66 21.21 7.57 -6.63
N LYS A 67 21.47 8.54 -7.53
CA LYS A 67 20.58 8.90 -8.62
C LYS A 67 21.21 8.46 -9.93
N PHE A 68 20.48 7.63 -10.66
CA PHE A 68 20.93 7.07 -11.93
C PHE A 68 20.23 7.79 -13.09
N THR A 69 20.99 8.06 -14.14
CA THR A 69 20.53 8.66 -15.39
C THR A 69 19.99 7.59 -16.33
N VAL A 70 19.07 7.95 -17.23
CA VAL A 70 18.45 6.99 -18.16
C VAL A 70 19.50 6.26 -19.00
N THR A 71 20.55 6.97 -19.41
CA THR A 71 21.66 6.42 -20.20
C THR A 71 22.45 5.33 -19.47
N GLU A 72 22.55 5.38 -18.14
CA GLU A 72 23.22 4.35 -17.35
C GLU A 72 22.41 3.04 -17.28
N LEU A 73 21.10 3.10 -17.58
CA LEU A 73 20.21 1.95 -17.55
C LEU A 73 20.05 1.24 -18.91
N GLU A 74 20.50 1.83 -20.02
CA GLU A 74 20.20 1.34 -21.38
C GLU A 74 20.68 -0.10 -21.62
N ASN A 75 21.75 -0.54 -20.95
CA ASN A 75 22.34 -1.88 -21.08
C ASN A 75 22.49 -2.59 -19.72
N GLU A 76 21.64 -2.24 -18.75
CA GLU A 76 21.72 -2.78 -17.39
C GLU A 76 21.61 -4.31 -17.38
N THR A 77 22.64 -4.96 -16.83
CA THR A 77 22.63 -6.38 -16.53
C THR A 77 21.89 -6.68 -15.23
N ARG A 78 21.54 -7.95 -15.01
CA ARG A 78 20.83 -8.34 -13.78
C ARG A 78 21.60 -8.02 -12.48
N PRO A 79 22.93 -8.24 -12.39
CA PRO A 79 23.69 -7.81 -11.20
C PRO A 79 23.67 -6.29 -11.00
N GLU A 80 23.79 -5.51 -12.07
CA GLU A 80 23.72 -4.05 -12.02
C GLU A 80 22.34 -3.57 -11.57
N TRP A 81 21.27 -4.25 -11.98
CA TRP A 81 19.93 -4.00 -11.46
C TRP A 81 19.88 -4.14 -9.94
N TYR A 82 20.45 -5.21 -9.36
CA TYR A 82 20.49 -5.38 -7.91
C TYR A 82 21.31 -4.28 -7.22
N LEU A 83 22.45 -3.89 -7.80
CA LEU A 83 23.26 -2.78 -7.29
C LEU A 83 22.47 -1.47 -7.30
N ARG A 84 21.80 -1.14 -8.42
CA ARG A 84 20.99 0.06 -8.54
C ARG A 84 19.82 0.07 -7.55
N GLN A 85 19.14 -1.06 -7.37
CA GLN A 85 18.06 -1.19 -6.39
C GLN A 85 18.55 -0.94 -4.96
N MET A 86 19.75 -1.42 -4.63
CA MET A 86 20.34 -1.24 -3.30
C MET A 86 20.87 0.19 -3.10
N LEU A 87 21.62 0.74 -4.06
CA LEU A 87 22.24 2.06 -3.97
C LEU A 87 21.21 3.19 -4.09
N GLY A 88 20.14 2.98 -4.85
CA GLY A 88 19.08 3.96 -5.08
C GLY A 88 17.96 3.95 -4.04
N ALA A 89 18.07 3.15 -2.97
CA ALA A 89 17.11 3.07 -1.89
C ALA A 89 17.79 3.27 -0.54
N ALA A 90 17.03 3.72 0.45
CA ALA A 90 17.52 3.95 1.79
C ALA A 90 16.56 3.42 2.85
N ASN A 91 17.13 2.84 3.89
CA ASN A 91 16.42 2.37 5.05
C ASN A 91 16.37 3.44 6.14
N PHE A 92 15.52 3.23 7.13
CA PHE A 92 15.54 4.02 8.35
C PHE A 92 15.26 3.21 9.59
N ARG A 93 15.83 3.64 10.72
CA ARG A 93 15.56 2.98 11.99
C ARG A 93 14.14 3.33 12.46
N ALA A 94 13.36 2.28 12.65
CA ALA A 94 12.00 2.35 13.15
C ALA A 94 11.87 1.45 14.39
N GLY A 95 11.20 1.97 15.44
CA GLY A 95 10.71 1.11 16.51
C GLY A 95 9.54 0.23 16.03
N PRO A 96 9.09 -0.76 16.82
CA PRO A 96 8.05 -1.72 16.41
C PRO A 96 6.76 -1.07 15.92
N VAL A 97 6.36 0.03 16.57
CA VAL A 97 5.15 0.79 16.19
C VAL A 97 5.31 1.43 14.81
N MET A 98 6.43 2.13 14.58
CA MET A 98 6.67 2.81 13.31
C MET A 98 6.85 1.78 12.17
N ALA A 99 7.55 0.68 12.43
CA ALA A 99 7.68 -0.42 11.48
C ALA A 99 6.31 -1.03 11.12
N PHE A 100 5.42 -1.20 12.10
CA PHE A 100 4.05 -1.66 11.83
C PHE A 100 3.24 -0.64 11.02
N LEU A 101 3.24 0.62 11.42
CA LEU A 101 2.48 1.69 10.75
C LEU A 101 2.96 1.96 9.32
N SER A 102 4.25 1.75 9.03
CA SER A 102 4.81 1.83 7.69
C SER A 102 4.65 0.54 6.87
N GLY A 103 4.15 -0.55 7.47
CA GLY A 103 4.08 -1.86 6.80
C GLY A 103 5.45 -2.50 6.55
N ASN A 104 6.43 -2.19 7.40
CA ASN A 104 7.86 -2.52 7.29
C ASN A 104 8.60 -1.83 6.13
N LEU A 105 8.03 -0.78 5.54
CA LEU A 105 8.71 0.06 4.55
C LEU A 105 9.84 0.94 5.15
N CYS A 106 10.25 0.67 6.39
CA CYS A 106 11.54 1.12 6.91
C CYS A 106 12.74 0.32 6.34
N TYR A 107 12.45 -0.77 5.63
CA TYR A 107 13.40 -1.67 4.95
C TYR A 107 13.20 -1.60 3.41
N GLN A 108 13.35 -0.42 2.82
CA GLN A 108 13.17 -0.18 1.38
C GLN A 108 14.21 -0.88 0.51
N ILE A 109 15.47 -0.96 0.97
CA ILE A 109 16.52 -1.71 0.27
C ILE A 109 16.05 -3.16 0.06
N GLU A 110 15.55 -3.81 1.12
CA GLU A 110 15.06 -5.19 1.05
C GLU A 110 13.79 -5.31 0.22
N HIS A 111 12.88 -4.34 0.33
CA HIS A 111 11.67 -4.27 -0.49
C HIS A 111 12.01 -4.25 -1.99
N HIS A 112 13.03 -3.50 -2.39
CA HIS A 112 13.47 -3.40 -3.77
C HIS A 112 14.24 -4.64 -4.26
N LEU A 113 15.11 -5.20 -3.41
CA LEU A 113 15.86 -6.40 -3.74
C LEU A 113 14.94 -7.64 -3.84
N PHE A 114 13.88 -7.68 -3.04
CA PHE A 114 12.97 -8.82 -2.91
C PHE A 114 11.49 -8.37 -2.87
N PRO A 115 10.94 -7.87 -3.99
CA PRO A 115 9.57 -7.33 -4.02
C PRO A 115 8.49 -8.37 -3.70
N ASP A 116 8.75 -9.64 -3.99
CA ASP A 116 7.82 -10.75 -3.73
C ASP A 116 7.89 -11.29 -2.30
N LEU A 117 8.86 -10.84 -1.50
CA LEU A 117 9.04 -11.30 -0.13
C LEU A 117 8.05 -10.59 0.81
N PRO A 118 7.34 -11.33 1.70
CA PRO A 118 6.46 -10.72 2.68
C PRO A 118 7.19 -9.75 3.62
N SER A 119 6.61 -8.56 3.83
CA SER A 119 7.30 -7.46 4.50
C SER A 119 7.65 -7.70 5.97
N ASN A 120 6.95 -8.63 6.63
CA ASN A 120 7.27 -9.07 7.99
C ASN A 120 8.62 -9.80 8.10
N ARG A 121 9.25 -10.18 6.96
CA ARG A 121 10.56 -10.84 6.91
C ARG A 121 11.71 -9.90 6.60
N TYR A 122 11.45 -8.64 6.26
CA TYR A 122 12.50 -7.71 5.85
C TYR A 122 13.55 -7.49 6.94
N ALA A 123 13.15 -7.41 8.21
CA ALA A 123 14.09 -7.28 9.33
C ALA A 123 15.07 -8.48 9.47
N GLU A 124 14.61 -9.69 9.14
CA GLU A 124 15.48 -10.89 9.15
C GLU A 124 16.50 -10.84 8.01
N ILE A 125 16.04 -10.43 6.82
CA ILE A 125 16.83 -10.44 5.60
C ILE A 125 17.79 -9.26 5.54
N SER A 126 17.43 -8.11 6.10
CA SER A 126 18.28 -6.92 6.14
C SER A 126 19.62 -7.18 6.83
N THR A 127 19.63 -8.02 7.87
CA THR A 127 20.87 -8.44 8.54
C THR A 127 21.82 -9.18 7.59
N LYS A 128 21.28 -10.02 6.69
CA LYS A 128 22.05 -10.77 5.69
C LYS A 128 22.52 -9.87 4.55
N VAL A 129 21.65 -8.98 4.07
CA VAL A 129 21.97 -8.00 3.03
C VAL A 129 23.08 -7.07 3.51
N HIS A 130 22.95 -6.47 4.69
CA HIS A 130 23.96 -5.57 5.24
C HIS A 130 25.31 -6.27 5.45
N ALA A 131 25.33 -7.53 5.89
CA ALA A 131 26.57 -8.31 5.98
C ALA A 131 27.23 -8.52 4.60
N LEU A 132 26.44 -8.72 3.55
CA LEU A 132 26.92 -8.82 2.18
C LEU A 132 27.50 -7.49 1.70
N CYS A 133 26.79 -6.38 1.92
CA CYS A 133 27.27 -5.04 1.58
C CYS A 133 28.63 -4.76 2.23
N LYS A 134 28.76 -5.05 3.52
CA LYS A 134 30.04 -4.91 4.24
C LYS A 134 31.16 -5.78 3.65
N LYS A 135 30.85 -7.01 3.22
CA LYS A 135 31.84 -7.93 2.64
C LYS A 135 32.41 -7.40 1.31
N TYR A 136 31.58 -6.73 0.52
CA TYR A 136 31.93 -6.23 -0.81
C TYR A 136 32.18 -4.71 -0.86
N ASP A 137 32.30 -4.07 0.30
CA ASP A 137 32.52 -2.63 0.45
C ASP A 137 31.46 -1.78 -0.28
N LEU A 138 30.20 -2.20 -0.17
CA LEU A 138 29.04 -1.50 -0.74
C LEU A 138 28.34 -0.66 0.32
N SER A 139 27.92 0.55 -0.07
CA SER A 139 27.12 1.42 0.77
C SER A 139 25.77 0.77 1.12
N TYR A 140 25.43 0.76 2.40
CA TYR A 140 24.12 0.34 2.91
C TYR A 140 23.49 1.51 3.67
N THR A 141 22.72 2.33 2.96
CA THR A 141 22.21 3.61 3.46
C THR A 141 21.09 3.36 4.47
N THR A 142 21.30 3.75 5.72
CA THR A 142 20.30 3.65 6.79
C THR A 142 20.36 4.88 7.71
N ASP A 143 19.24 5.60 7.77
CA ASP A 143 19.16 6.81 8.59
C ASP A 143 18.67 6.57 10.03
N PRO A 144 18.98 7.49 10.96
CA PRO A 144 18.67 7.33 12.38
C PRO A 144 17.18 7.34 12.72
N SER A 145 16.36 8.06 11.96
CA SER A 145 14.93 8.21 12.25
C SER A 145 14.19 8.83 11.06
N VAL A 146 12.85 8.65 11.00
CA VAL A 146 12.00 9.23 9.94
C VAL A 146 12.23 10.73 9.70
N GLY A 147 12.42 11.51 10.78
CA GLY A 147 12.63 12.96 10.69
C GLY A 147 14.10 13.39 10.52
N SER A 148 15.01 12.45 10.27
CA SER A 148 16.39 12.74 9.84
C SER A 148 16.60 12.46 8.35
N ILE A 149 15.66 11.73 7.73
CA ILE A 149 15.64 11.35 6.31
C ILE A 149 15.02 12.47 5.44
N CYS A 150 14.21 13.30 6.11
CA CYS A 150 13.26 14.28 5.65
C CYS A 150 13.17 15.35 6.76
#